data_AF-A0AAU1FQX7-F1
#
_entry.id   AF-A0AAU1FQX7-F1
#
_cell.length_a   1.000
_cell.length_b   1.000
_cell.length_c   1.000
_cell.angle_alpha   90.00
_cell.angle_beta   90.00
_cell.angle_gamma   90.00
#
_symmetry.space_group_name_H-M   'P 1'
#
loop_
_entity.id
_entity.type
_entity.pdbx_description
1 polymer ?
#
loop_
_entity_poly.entity_id
_entity_poly.type
_entity_poly.pdbx_seq_one_letter_code
_entity_poly.pdbx_strand_id
1 'polypeptide(L)'
;MSVMTAARTSAPADRPQLGLRERKKIKTREAIRTATYALVMEQGYDATTIEQIAERAEVSPSTVFRYFPTKEDIVLTDEYDPLIMEEVRARPADEPWPDTIRYVMRKAAQVGIEEDVEVARLRTQLLAEVPAVRSRMMESMSVTGSMLCQAIGERTGRDPESLEVRVYAMSFIGGLMETSLYWAENGHQDDFLTLIDRTMDVLEHGLPTEKP
;
A
#
# COMPACT_ATOMS: atom_id res chain seq x y z
N MET A 1 46.38 45.01 0.11
CA MET A 1 45.48 44.51 1.18
C MET A 1 44.06 44.49 0.64
N SER A 2 43.74 43.45 -0.14
CA SER A 2 42.44 43.30 -0.82
C SER A 2 41.36 42.82 0.14
N VAL A 3 40.23 43.51 0.08
CA VAL A 3 38.95 43.15 0.68
C VAL A 3 38.48 41.83 0.07
N MET A 4 38.46 40.75 0.87
CA MET A 4 37.77 39.50 0.52
C MET A 4 36.35 39.54 1.06
N THR A 5 35.42 39.90 0.18
CA THR A 5 33.98 39.69 0.31
C THR A 5 33.72 38.18 0.31
N ALA A 6 33.47 37.59 1.48
CA ALA A 6 33.01 36.22 1.59
C ALA A 6 31.54 36.13 1.18
N ALA A 7 31.28 35.23 0.23
CA ALA A 7 30.00 34.98 -0.41
C ALA A 7 28.92 34.59 0.60
N ARG A 8 27.70 35.12 0.36
CA ARG A 8 26.49 34.74 1.07
C ARG A 8 26.18 33.28 0.76
N THR A 9 26.01 32.49 1.81
CA THR A 9 25.48 31.12 1.75
C THR A 9 24.05 31.18 1.23
N SER A 10 23.82 30.71 0.00
CA SER A 10 22.48 30.42 -0.52
C SER A 10 21.98 29.11 0.10
N ALA A 11 20.86 29.17 0.82
CA ALA A 11 20.15 28.00 1.32
C ALA A 11 19.64 27.12 0.14
N PRO A 12 19.58 25.78 0.29
CA PRO A 12 19.07 24.91 -0.75
C PRO A 12 17.56 25.12 -0.93
N ALA A 13 17.18 25.24 -2.20
CA ALA A 13 15.88 25.62 -2.70
C ALA A 13 14.77 24.59 -2.46
N ASP A 14 13.58 25.12 -2.18
CA ASP A 14 12.26 24.73 -2.69
C ASP A 14 12.07 23.27 -3.12
N ARG A 15 11.41 22.49 -2.24
CA ARG A 15 10.62 21.35 -2.69
C ARG A 15 9.45 21.91 -3.52
N PRO A 16 9.19 21.45 -4.75
CA PRO A 16 8.11 21.99 -5.56
C PRO A 16 6.77 21.82 -4.81
N GLN A 17 6.17 22.93 -4.39
CA GLN A 17 4.83 22.92 -3.82
C GLN A 17 3.87 22.39 -4.89
N LEU A 18 3.24 21.23 -4.63
CA LEU A 18 2.24 20.60 -5.50
C LEU A 18 1.30 21.65 -6.10
N GLY A 19 1.10 21.60 -7.42
CA GLY A 19 0.27 22.57 -8.13
C GLY A 19 -1.16 22.57 -7.60
N LEU A 20 -1.89 23.70 -7.69
CA LEU A 20 -3.27 23.81 -7.22
C LEU A 20 -4.19 22.69 -7.78
N ARG A 21 -3.93 22.26 -9.01
CA ARG A 21 -4.64 21.14 -9.66
C ARG A 21 -4.37 19.80 -8.99
N GLU A 22 -3.12 19.51 -8.62
CA GLU A 22 -2.75 18.26 -7.94
C GLU A 22 -3.30 18.24 -6.52
N ARG A 23 -3.21 19.36 -5.79
CA ARG A 23 -3.82 19.47 -4.46
C ARG A 23 -5.33 19.27 -4.49
N LYS A 24 -6.03 19.84 -5.47
CA LYS A 24 -7.47 19.59 -5.67
C LYS A 24 -7.74 18.12 -6.00
N LYS A 25 -6.90 17.50 -6.84
CA LYS A 25 -7.01 16.08 -7.19
C LYS A 25 -6.93 15.18 -5.96
N ILE A 26 -5.94 15.40 -5.09
CA ILE A 26 -5.72 14.63 -3.86
C ILE A 26 -6.91 14.81 -2.92
N LYS A 27 -7.30 16.06 -2.62
CA LYS A 27 -8.44 16.34 -1.74
C LYS A 27 -9.74 15.68 -2.20
N THR A 28 -10.03 15.68 -3.50
CA THR A 28 -11.23 15.02 -4.02
C THR A 28 -11.16 13.50 -3.85
N ARG A 29 -10.00 12.88 -4.04
CA ARG A 29 -9.82 11.44 -3.80
C ARG A 29 -10.01 11.08 -2.33
N GLU A 30 -9.40 11.84 -1.43
CA GLU A 30 -9.53 11.67 0.03
C GLU A 30 -11.00 11.82 0.47
N ALA A 31 -11.72 12.82 -0.04
CA ALA A 31 -13.13 13.02 0.27
C ALA A 31 -14.01 11.83 -0.15
N ILE A 32 -13.77 11.30 -1.36
CA ILE A 32 -14.48 10.11 -1.85
C ILE A 32 -14.17 8.89 -0.97
N ARG A 33 -12.89 8.66 -0.62
CA ARG A 33 -12.49 7.54 0.25
C ARG A 33 -13.13 7.65 1.64
N THR A 34 -13.05 8.82 2.25
CA THR A 34 -13.62 9.08 3.58
C THR A 34 -15.12 8.84 3.58
N ALA A 35 -15.84 9.34 2.57
CA ALA A 35 -17.28 9.10 2.42
C ALA A 35 -17.60 7.61 2.25
N THR A 36 -16.81 6.88 1.44
CA THR A 36 -16.98 5.44 1.26
C THR A 36 -16.77 4.68 2.55
N TYR A 37 -15.66 4.88 3.26
CA TYR A 37 -15.41 4.14 4.51
C TYR A 37 -16.48 4.44 5.56
N ALA A 38 -16.90 5.71 5.71
CA ALA A 38 -17.98 6.07 6.63
C ALA A 38 -19.31 5.37 6.29
N LEU A 39 -19.73 5.39 5.02
CA LEU A 39 -20.95 4.70 4.59
C LEU A 39 -20.86 3.19 4.77
N VAL A 40 -19.72 2.59 4.43
CA VAL A 40 -19.52 1.15 4.59
C VAL A 40 -19.58 0.76 6.08
N MET A 41 -19.02 1.57 6.98
CA MET A 41 -19.15 1.35 8.44
C MET A 41 -20.59 1.54 8.94
N GLU A 42 -21.35 2.47 8.38
CA GLU A 42 -22.73 2.77 8.80
C GLU A 42 -23.76 1.73 8.35
N GLN A 43 -23.64 1.23 7.11
CA GLN A 43 -24.69 0.43 6.47
C GLN A 43 -24.17 -0.82 5.72
N GLY A 44 -22.86 -1.07 5.73
CA GLY A 44 -22.23 -2.20 5.05
C GLY A 44 -21.85 -1.92 3.58
N TYR A 45 -20.99 -2.78 3.03
CA TYR A 45 -20.45 -2.60 1.68
C TYR A 45 -21.52 -2.73 0.60
N ASP A 46 -22.36 -3.76 0.65
CA ASP A 46 -23.34 -4.04 -0.39
C ASP A 46 -24.45 -2.97 -0.45
N ALA A 47 -24.84 -2.42 0.70
CA ALA A 47 -25.84 -1.35 0.77
C ALA A 47 -25.30 0.02 0.32
N THR A 48 -23.98 0.18 0.23
CA THR A 48 -23.34 1.45 -0.15
C THR A 48 -23.24 1.60 -1.67
N THR A 49 -23.90 2.62 -2.22
CA THR A 49 -23.90 2.91 -3.66
C THR A 49 -22.97 4.07 -4.03
N ILE A 50 -22.59 4.16 -5.31
CA ILE A 50 -21.75 5.25 -5.82
C ILE A 50 -22.47 6.61 -5.71
N GLU A 51 -23.80 6.62 -5.84
CA GLU A 51 -24.62 7.83 -5.70
C GLU A 51 -24.55 8.37 -4.28
N GLN A 52 -24.67 7.49 -3.26
CA GLN A 52 -24.55 7.88 -1.85
C GLN A 52 -23.14 8.38 -1.52
N ILE A 53 -22.10 7.70 -2.05
CA ILE A 53 -20.70 8.13 -1.90
C ILE A 53 -20.51 9.51 -2.52
N ALA A 54 -21.02 9.73 -3.73
CA ALA A 54 -20.90 10.99 -4.44
C ALA A 54 -21.60 12.13 -3.68
N GLU A 55 -22.83 11.89 -3.20
CA GLU A 55 -23.59 12.83 -2.39
C GLU A 55 -22.81 13.22 -1.11
N ARG A 56 -22.33 12.22 -0.36
CA ARG A 56 -21.60 12.48 0.89
C ARG A 56 -20.22 13.12 0.67
N ALA A 57 -19.57 12.85 -0.45
CA ALA A 57 -18.30 13.49 -0.82
C ALA A 57 -18.49 14.84 -1.52
N GLU A 58 -19.74 15.32 -1.69
CA GLU A 58 -20.10 16.56 -2.38
C GLU A 58 -19.54 16.63 -3.83
N VAL A 59 -19.63 15.52 -4.56
CA VAL A 59 -19.21 15.40 -5.96
C VAL A 59 -20.29 14.74 -6.82
N SER A 60 -20.14 14.77 -8.14
CA SER A 60 -21.00 14.01 -9.04
C SER A 60 -20.61 12.52 -9.06
N PRO A 61 -21.54 11.58 -9.32
CA PRO A 61 -21.21 10.16 -9.56
C PRO A 61 -20.19 9.99 -10.70
N SER A 62 -20.29 10.80 -11.76
CA SER A 62 -19.29 10.84 -12.84
C SER A 62 -17.90 11.27 -12.38
N THR A 63 -17.81 12.09 -11.32
CA THR A 63 -16.54 12.46 -10.70
C THR A 63 -15.98 11.28 -9.91
N VAL A 64 -16.81 10.52 -9.18
CA VAL A 64 -16.38 9.29 -8.51
C VAL A 64 -15.79 8.31 -9.53
N PHE A 65 -16.53 7.96 -10.59
CA PHE A 65 -16.06 7.05 -11.64
C PHE A 65 -14.80 7.54 -12.36
N ARG A 66 -14.60 8.86 -12.48
CA ARG A 66 -13.38 9.44 -13.05
C ARG A 66 -12.14 9.16 -12.18
N TYR A 67 -12.31 9.08 -10.86
CA TYR A 67 -11.22 8.81 -9.93
C TYR A 67 -11.05 7.33 -9.58
N PHE A 68 -12.16 6.59 -9.57
CA PHE A 68 -12.23 5.19 -9.17
C PHE A 68 -13.20 4.48 -10.11
N PRO A 69 -12.70 3.70 -11.09
CA PRO A 69 -13.55 3.00 -12.05
C PRO A 69 -14.59 2.07 -11.41
N THR A 70 -14.25 1.44 -10.29
CA THR A 70 -15.18 0.60 -9.52
C THR A 70 -15.25 0.97 -8.05
N LYS A 71 -16.23 0.41 -7.31
CA LYS A 71 -16.36 0.61 -5.86
C LYS A 71 -15.22 -0.07 -5.12
N GLU A 72 -14.78 -1.22 -5.63
CA GLU A 72 -13.63 -1.97 -5.12
C GLU A 72 -12.35 -1.14 -5.23
N ASP A 73 -12.17 -0.37 -6.32
CA ASP A 73 -11.03 0.55 -6.45
C ASP A 73 -10.97 1.57 -5.31
N ILE A 74 -12.11 2.06 -4.83
CA ILE A 74 -12.13 3.03 -3.72
C ILE A 74 -11.62 2.40 -2.43
N VAL A 75 -12.01 1.14 -2.17
CA VAL A 75 -11.61 0.38 -0.98
C VAL A 75 -10.15 -0.05 -1.05
N LEU A 76 -9.71 -0.48 -2.23
CA LEU A 76 -8.40 -1.09 -2.43
C LEU A 76 -7.29 -0.11 -2.76
N THR A 77 -7.61 1.13 -3.16
CA THR A 77 -6.58 2.13 -3.49
C THR A 77 -5.62 2.29 -2.31
N ASP A 78 -4.43 1.75 -2.50
CA ASP A 78 -3.28 1.96 -1.65
C ASP A 78 -2.45 3.07 -2.27
N GLU A 79 -2.51 4.24 -1.65
CA GLU A 79 -1.65 5.37 -2.05
C GLU A 79 -0.19 5.14 -1.61
N TYR A 80 0.06 4.04 -0.89
CA TYR A 80 1.39 3.69 -0.40
C TYR A 80 2.20 2.88 -1.39
N ASP A 81 1.64 2.29 -2.47
CA ASP A 81 2.44 1.55 -3.45
C ASP A 81 3.64 2.37 -3.97
N PRO A 82 3.49 3.64 -4.39
CA PRO A 82 4.63 4.49 -4.76
C PRO A 82 5.62 4.72 -3.60
N LEU A 83 5.12 4.96 -2.38
CA LEU A 83 5.94 5.19 -1.19
C LEU A 83 6.75 3.95 -0.80
N ILE A 84 6.12 2.78 -0.86
CA ILE A 84 6.70 1.46 -0.64
C ILE A 84 7.80 1.21 -1.66
N MET A 85 7.53 1.46 -2.95
CA MET A 85 8.54 1.29 -4.00
C MET A 85 9.68 2.31 -3.89
N GLU A 86 9.42 3.53 -3.42
CA GLU A 86 10.47 4.51 -3.11
C GLU A 86 11.36 4.00 -1.96
N GLU A 87 10.78 3.45 -0.90
CA GLU A 87 11.57 2.89 0.20
C GLU A 87 12.38 1.67 -0.19
N VAL A 88 11.83 0.78 -1.02
CA VAL A 88 12.57 -0.35 -1.60
C VAL A 88 13.80 0.15 -2.37
N ARG A 89 13.66 1.23 -3.15
CA ARG A 89 14.77 1.84 -3.91
C ARG A 89 15.77 2.60 -3.04
N ALA A 90 15.32 3.18 -1.93
CA ALA A 90 16.16 3.96 -1.02
C ALA A 90 17.02 3.09 -0.09
N ARG A 91 16.76 1.79 0.01
CA ARG A 91 17.56 0.87 0.83
C ARG A 91 18.99 0.70 0.29
N PRO A 92 19.97 0.43 1.17
CA PRO A 92 21.35 0.14 0.74
C PRO A 92 21.41 -1.03 -0.24
N ALA A 93 22.25 -0.93 -1.26
CA ALA A 93 22.38 -1.95 -2.30
C ALA A 93 22.98 -3.27 -1.77
N ASP A 94 23.77 -3.20 -0.71
CA ASP A 94 24.41 -4.32 -0.02
C ASP A 94 23.54 -4.94 1.08
N GLU A 95 22.35 -4.39 1.35
CA GLU A 95 21.42 -4.95 2.33
C GLU A 95 20.81 -6.27 1.83
N PRO A 96 20.84 -7.35 2.63
CA PRO A 96 20.15 -8.58 2.33
C PRO A 96 18.68 -8.31 2.00
N TRP A 97 18.20 -8.91 0.92
CA TRP A 97 16.87 -8.58 0.42
C TRP A 97 15.72 -8.90 1.39
N PRO A 98 15.78 -10.00 2.17
CA PRO A 98 14.78 -10.26 3.21
C PRO A 98 14.69 -9.13 4.24
N ASP A 99 15.82 -8.51 4.62
CA ASP A 99 15.85 -7.42 5.59
C ASP A 99 15.15 -6.16 5.08
N THR A 100 15.43 -5.76 3.83
CA THR A 100 14.71 -4.65 3.19
C THR A 100 13.21 -4.92 3.15
N ILE A 101 12.85 -6.12 2.73
CA ILE A 101 11.47 -6.51 2.45
C ILE A 101 10.67 -6.56 3.76
N ARG A 102 11.27 -7.11 4.84
CA ARG A 102 10.76 -7.04 6.20
C ARG A 102 10.59 -5.60 6.68
N TYR A 103 11.59 -4.75 6.47
CA TYR A 103 11.52 -3.33 6.83
C TYR A 103 10.35 -2.63 6.12
N VAL A 104 10.23 -2.85 4.81
CA VAL A 104 9.20 -2.24 3.97
C VAL A 104 7.80 -2.70 4.35
N MET A 105 7.58 -4.00 4.61
CA MET A 105 6.28 -4.49 5.13
C MET A 105 5.91 -3.85 6.44
N ARG A 106 6.83 -3.83 7.41
CA ARG A 106 6.57 -3.24 8.73
C ARG A 106 6.23 -1.76 8.58
N LYS A 107 6.95 -1.04 7.73
CA LYS A 107 6.69 0.38 7.49
C LYS A 107 5.33 0.59 6.82
N ALA A 108 4.98 -0.19 5.81
CA ALA A 108 3.68 -0.12 5.14
C ALA A 108 2.53 -0.40 6.13
N ALA A 109 2.66 -1.43 6.94
CA ALA A 109 1.71 -1.78 7.98
C ALA A 109 1.57 -0.67 9.04
N GLN A 110 2.70 -0.11 9.51
CA GLN A 110 2.70 1.00 10.45
C GLN A 110 2.00 2.23 9.91
N VAL A 111 2.31 2.64 8.67
CA VAL A 111 1.65 3.79 8.03
C VAL A 111 0.14 3.57 7.92
N GLY A 112 -0.30 2.39 7.49
CA GLY A 112 -1.74 2.08 7.41
C GLY A 112 -2.45 2.09 8.76
N ILE A 113 -1.80 1.58 9.82
CA ILE A 113 -2.33 1.56 11.19
C ILE A 113 -2.33 2.96 11.81
N GLU A 114 -1.28 3.75 11.60
CA GLU A 114 -1.12 5.10 12.14
C GLU A 114 -2.10 6.09 11.52
N GLU A 115 -2.47 5.90 10.25
CA GLU A 115 -3.47 6.76 9.58
C GLU A 115 -4.88 6.53 10.13
N ASP A 116 -5.38 5.28 10.09
CA ASP A 116 -6.68 4.91 10.67
C ASP A 116 -6.81 3.38 10.84
N VAL A 117 -6.73 2.93 12.10
CA VAL A 117 -6.84 1.50 12.47
C VAL A 117 -8.17 0.89 12.04
N GLU A 118 -9.27 1.64 12.11
CA GLU A 118 -10.60 1.12 11.80
C GLU A 118 -10.78 0.98 10.28
N VAL A 119 -10.19 1.90 9.50
CA VAL A 119 -10.14 1.75 8.03
C VAL A 119 -9.27 0.55 7.64
N ALA A 120 -8.13 0.34 8.29
CA ALA A 120 -7.27 -0.82 8.02
C ALA A 120 -8.00 -2.15 8.32
N ARG A 121 -8.69 -2.23 9.46
CA ARG A 121 -9.54 -3.37 9.83
C ARG A 121 -10.67 -3.59 8.84
N LEU A 122 -11.36 -2.52 8.45
CA LEU A 122 -12.44 -2.60 7.48
C LEU A 122 -11.94 -3.13 6.13
N ARG A 123 -10.82 -2.62 5.61
CA ARG A 123 -10.25 -3.08 4.32
C ARG A 123 -9.92 -4.58 4.36
N THR A 124 -9.30 -5.04 5.43
CA THR A 124 -8.95 -6.47 5.59
C THR A 124 -10.19 -7.34 5.78
N GLN A 125 -11.22 -6.86 6.49
CA GLN A 125 -12.51 -7.54 6.59
C GLN A 125 -13.21 -7.66 5.22
N LEU A 126 -13.27 -6.57 4.45
CA LEU A 126 -13.85 -6.58 3.11
C LEU A 126 -13.10 -7.52 2.16
N LEU A 127 -11.77 -7.64 2.31
CA LEU A 127 -10.97 -8.58 1.54
C LEU A 127 -11.34 -10.05 1.83
N ALA A 128 -11.63 -10.37 3.10
CA ALA A 128 -12.07 -11.69 3.51
C ALA A 128 -13.51 -12.00 3.05
N GLU A 129 -14.43 -11.05 3.27
CA GLU A 129 -15.87 -11.27 3.14
C GLU A 129 -16.42 -11.01 1.73
N VAL A 130 -15.83 -10.09 0.95
CA VAL A 130 -16.39 -9.63 -0.34
C VAL A 130 -15.60 -10.18 -1.53
N PRO A 131 -16.15 -11.14 -2.31
CA PRO A 131 -15.43 -11.76 -3.43
C PRO A 131 -15.01 -10.79 -4.54
N ALA A 132 -15.80 -9.73 -4.77
CA ALA A 132 -15.48 -8.69 -5.75
C ALA A 132 -14.23 -7.90 -5.35
N VAL A 133 -14.12 -7.54 -4.07
CA VAL A 133 -12.93 -6.86 -3.51
C VAL A 133 -11.71 -7.78 -3.62
N ARG A 134 -11.84 -9.05 -3.25
CA ARG A 134 -10.75 -10.02 -3.42
C ARG A 134 -10.30 -10.18 -4.87
N SER A 135 -11.23 -10.30 -5.80
CA SER A 135 -10.92 -10.40 -7.23
C SER A 135 -10.17 -9.18 -7.75
N ARG A 136 -10.63 -7.98 -7.37
CA ARG A 136 -9.97 -6.73 -7.77
C ARG A 136 -8.59 -6.58 -7.14
N MET A 137 -8.40 -7.03 -5.90
CA MET A 137 -7.11 -7.05 -5.23
C MET A 137 -6.10 -7.93 -5.99
N MET A 138 -6.51 -9.14 -6.41
CA MET A 138 -5.66 -10.03 -7.21
C MET A 138 -5.21 -9.39 -8.53
N GLU A 139 -6.09 -8.64 -9.19
CA GLU A 139 -5.73 -7.88 -10.39
C GLU A 139 -4.70 -6.78 -10.07
N SER A 140 -4.91 -6.03 -8.98
CA SER A 140 -3.97 -5.01 -8.51
C SER A 140 -2.60 -5.60 -8.17
N MET A 141 -2.57 -6.75 -7.51
CA MET A 141 -1.34 -7.46 -7.13
C MET A 141 -0.48 -7.83 -8.35
N SER A 142 -1.08 -8.11 -9.50
CA SER A 142 -0.31 -8.37 -10.73
C SER A 142 0.49 -7.15 -11.19
N VAL A 143 -0.11 -5.96 -11.07
CA VAL A 143 0.53 -4.68 -11.38
C VAL A 143 1.62 -4.37 -10.35
N THR A 144 1.31 -4.49 -9.06
CA THR A 144 2.26 -4.26 -7.96
C THR A 144 3.43 -5.24 -8.00
N GLY A 145 3.17 -6.51 -8.33
CA GLY A 145 4.20 -7.54 -8.52
C GLY A 145 5.16 -7.21 -9.66
N SER A 146 4.64 -6.67 -10.76
CA SER A 146 5.47 -6.22 -11.87
C SER A 146 6.37 -5.04 -11.46
N MET A 147 5.84 -4.08 -10.69
CA MET A 147 6.62 -2.96 -10.17
C MET A 147 7.71 -3.42 -9.18
N LEU A 148 7.38 -4.36 -8.30
CA LEU A 148 8.34 -4.94 -7.38
C LEU A 148 9.44 -5.68 -8.14
N CYS A 149 9.12 -6.51 -9.14
CA CYS A 149 10.12 -7.19 -9.97
C CYS A 149 11.11 -6.20 -10.60
N GLN A 150 10.62 -5.07 -11.12
CA GLN A 150 11.48 -4.02 -11.67
C GLN A 150 12.41 -3.42 -10.60
N ALA A 151 11.88 -3.08 -9.42
CA ALA A 151 12.70 -2.57 -8.32
C ALA A 151 13.78 -3.58 -7.85
N ILE A 152 13.44 -4.89 -7.84
CA ILE A 152 14.40 -5.95 -7.56
C ILE A 152 15.50 -6.00 -8.62
N GLY A 153 15.13 -5.94 -9.91
CA GLY A 153 16.08 -5.95 -11.01
C GLY A 153 17.03 -4.75 -10.97
N GLU A 154 16.49 -3.55 -10.80
CA GLU A 154 17.27 -2.30 -10.67
C GLU A 154 18.30 -2.37 -9.53
N ARG A 155 17.94 -2.96 -8.39
CA ARG A 155 18.81 -3.03 -7.22
C ARG A 155 19.85 -4.16 -7.28
N THR A 156 19.48 -5.29 -7.85
CA THR A 156 20.32 -6.51 -7.81
C THR A 156 21.08 -6.78 -9.11
N GLY A 157 20.77 -6.05 -10.18
CA GLY A 157 21.29 -6.34 -11.53
C GLY A 157 20.74 -7.62 -12.15
N ARG A 158 19.75 -8.27 -11.53
CA ARG A 158 19.07 -9.45 -12.07
C ARG A 158 18.05 -9.04 -13.12
N ASP A 159 17.75 -9.97 -14.02
CA ASP A 159 16.64 -9.80 -14.96
C ASP A 159 15.30 -9.79 -14.19
N PRO A 160 14.51 -8.69 -14.25
CA PRO A 160 13.20 -8.61 -13.61
C PRO A 160 12.20 -9.64 -14.16
N GLU A 161 12.46 -10.23 -15.33
CA GLU A 161 11.64 -11.27 -15.92
C GLU A 161 12.06 -12.70 -15.55
N SER A 162 13.18 -12.87 -14.83
CA SER A 162 13.65 -14.18 -14.39
C SER A 162 12.65 -14.88 -13.45
N LEU A 163 12.63 -16.21 -13.50
CA LEU A 163 11.77 -17.03 -12.64
C LEU A 163 12.01 -16.70 -11.16
N GLU A 164 13.27 -16.58 -10.76
CA GLU A 164 13.67 -16.32 -9.38
C GLU A 164 13.14 -14.98 -8.87
N VAL A 165 13.22 -13.92 -9.67
CA VAL A 165 12.70 -12.59 -9.28
C VAL A 165 11.19 -12.61 -9.20
N ARG A 166 10.51 -13.23 -10.18
CA ARG A 166 9.04 -13.34 -10.20
C ARG A 166 8.51 -14.15 -9.02
N VAL A 167 9.10 -15.32 -8.74
CA VAL A 167 8.72 -16.16 -7.60
C VAL A 167 8.93 -15.40 -6.31
N TYR A 168 10.09 -14.78 -6.11
CA TYR A 168 10.37 -14.04 -4.89
C TYR A 168 9.38 -12.88 -4.67
N ALA A 169 9.15 -12.05 -5.70
CA ALA A 169 8.21 -10.94 -5.62
C ALA A 169 6.78 -11.40 -5.30
N MET A 170 6.30 -12.45 -5.98
CA MET A 170 4.94 -12.95 -5.78
C MET A 170 4.76 -13.73 -4.47
N SER A 171 5.80 -14.41 -3.98
CA SER A 171 5.79 -15.04 -2.65
C SER A 171 5.63 -13.99 -1.55
N PHE A 172 6.30 -12.85 -1.68
CA PHE A 172 6.15 -11.73 -0.75
C PHE A 172 4.75 -11.11 -0.78
N ILE A 173 4.24 -10.79 -1.98
CA ILE A 173 2.91 -10.20 -2.14
C ILE A 173 1.83 -11.16 -1.65
N GLY A 174 1.96 -12.45 -1.97
CA GLY A 174 1.07 -13.49 -1.45
C GLY A 174 1.15 -13.60 0.07
N GLY A 175 2.35 -13.59 0.65
CA GLY A 175 2.54 -13.58 2.10
C GLY A 175 1.82 -12.42 2.78
N LEU A 176 1.93 -11.20 2.25
CA LEU A 176 1.24 -10.04 2.81
C LEU A 176 -0.29 -10.19 2.75
N MET A 177 -0.80 -10.67 1.62
CA MET A 177 -2.23 -10.92 1.43
C MET A 177 -2.75 -11.97 2.42
N GLU A 178 -2.08 -13.12 2.52
CA GLU A 178 -2.48 -14.21 3.43
C GLU A 178 -2.38 -13.78 4.89
N THR A 179 -1.37 -12.96 5.25
CA THR A 179 -1.25 -12.36 6.58
C THR A 179 -2.46 -11.48 6.89
N SER A 180 -2.89 -10.67 5.92
CA SER A 180 -4.05 -9.76 6.05
C SER A 180 -5.37 -10.52 6.18
N LEU A 181 -5.55 -11.57 5.37
CA LEU A 181 -6.70 -12.46 5.44
C LEU A 181 -6.76 -13.20 6.77
N TYR A 182 -5.65 -13.83 7.18
CA TYR A 182 -5.56 -14.53 8.45
C TYR A 182 -5.90 -13.59 9.63
N TRP A 183 -5.35 -12.38 9.62
CA TRP A 183 -5.62 -11.40 10.68
C TRP A 183 -7.11 -11.05 10.77
N ALA A 184 -7.78 -10.84 9.62
CA ALA A 184 -9.21 -10.57 9.57
C ALA A 184 -10.08 -11.76 10.00
N GLU A 185 -9.77 -12.97 9.50
CA GLU A 185 -10.49 -14.21 9.82
C GLU A 185 -10.39 -14.56 11.31
N ASN A 186 -9.32 -14.13 11.99
CA ASN A 186 -9.12 -14.30 13.43
C ASN A 186 -9.53 -13.06 14.24
N GLY A 187 -10.38 -12.19 13.68
CA GLY A 187 -11.02 -11.07 14.39
C GLY A 187 -10.05 -9.98 14.85
N HIS A 188 -8.93 -9.80 14.14
CA HIS A 188 -7.91 -8.78 14.39
C HIS A 188 -7.32 -8.83 15.81
N GLN A 189 -7.31 -10.01 16.45
CA GLN A 189 -6.88 -10.19 17.84
C GLN A 189 -5.35 -10.15 18.01
N ASP A 190 -4.63 -10.71 17.03
CA ASP A 190 -3.18 -10.74 17.03
C ASP A 190 -2.60 -9.38 16.65
N ASP A 191 -1.38 -9.10 17.12
CA ASP A 191 -0.59 -7.97 16.65
C ASP A 191 -0.15 -8.18 15.20
N PHE A 192 -0.54 -7.27 14.30
CA PHE A 192 -0.30 -7.43 12.86
C PHE A 192 1.19 -7.42 12.51
N LEU A 193 2.03 -6.66 13.23
CA LEU A 193 3.48 -6.66 13.00
C LEU A 193 4.12 -7.99 13.38
N THR A 194 3.64 -8.62 14.45
CA THR A 194 4.05 -9.98 14.85
C THR A 194 3.64 -11.01 13.79
N LEU A 195 2.47 -10.86 13.17
CA LEU A 195 2.06 -11.73 12.06
C LEU A 195 2.95 -11.53 10.82
N ILE A 196 3.34 -10.29 10.49
CA ILE A 196 4.30 -10.01 9.41
C ILE A 196 5.64 -10.71 9.68
N ASP A 197 6.16 -10.62 10.91
CA ASP A 197 7.41 -11.28 11.26
C ASP A 197 7.34 -12.80 11.07
N ARG A 198 6.24 -13.42 11.54
CA ARG A 198 5.99 -14.86 11.33
C ARG A 198 5.92 -15.23 9.86
N THR A 199 5.26 -14.42 9.04
CA THR A 199 5.17 -14.63 7.59
C THR A 199 6.54 -14.56 6.94
N MET A 200 7.36 -13.56 7.30
CA MET A 200 8.72 -13.43 6.78
C MET A 200 9.60 -14.61 7.20
N ASP A 201 9.47 -15.08 8.44
CA ASP A 201 10.23 -16.24 8.91
C ASP A 201 9.88 -17.51 8.11
N VAL A 202 8.59 -17.70 7.77
CA VAL A 202 8.14 -18.80 6.89
C VAL A 202 8.66 -18.63 5.46
N LEU A 203 8.68 -17.42 4.92
CA LEU A 203 9.19 -17.14 3.57
C LEU A 203 10.71 -17.39 3.48
N GLU A 204 11.46 -17.08 4.54
CA GLU A 204 12.92 -17.22 4.59
C GLU A 204 13.37 -18.66 4.89
N HIS A 205 12.68 -19.36 5.80
CA HIS A 205 13.13 -20.64 6.35
C HIS A 205 12.23 -21.83 6.00
N GLY A 206 11.08 -21.57 5.36
CA GLY A 206 10.04 -22.56 5.13
C GLY A 206 9.20 -22.85 6.37
N LEU A 207 8.29 -23.82 6.26
CA LEU A 207 7.48 -24.24 7.40
C LEU A 207 8.36 -24.97 8.43
N PRO A 208 8.26 -24.63 9.73
CA PRO A 208 8.98 -25.35 10.77
C PRO A 208 8.58 -26.83 10.74
N THR A 209 9.58 -27.71 10.84
CA THR A 209 9.41 -29.17 10.70
C THR A 209 8.87 -29.84 11.96
N GLU A 210 8.76 -29.12 13.07
CA GLU A 210 8.26 -29.65 14.33
C GLU A 210 6.74 -29.46 14.43
N LYS A 211 6.01 -30.58 14.58
CA LYS A 211 4.62 -30.58 15.03
C LYS A 211 4.58 -30.26 16.53
N PRO A 212 3.50 -29.59 17.01
CA PRO A 212 3.29 -29.37 18.44
C PRO A 212 3.22 -30.68 19.23
#